data_AF-A0A8X6KF22-F1
#
_entry.id   AF-A0A8X6KF22-F1
#
_cell.length_a   1.000
_cell.length_b   1.000
_cell.length_c   1.000
_cell.angle_alpha   90.00
_cell.angle_beta   90.00
_cell.angle_gamma   90.00
#
_symmetry.space_group_name_H-M   'P 1'
#
loop_
_entity.id
_entity.type
_entity.pdbx_description
1 polymer ?
#
loop_
_entity_poly.entity_id
_entity_poly.type
_entity_poly.pdbx_seq_one_letter_code
_entity_poly.pdbx_strand_id
1 'polypeptide(L)'
;MKPFGKSLTHEMANFNKKLSCGRVVVEHAFGQLKGRWRCLLKANDSQTGNVKTQVLACCVLHNICKDFTDEFIDRWDVEDSTNGDDELAHNDSNLEEGKKMRNYLLEKFCM
;
A
#
# COMPACT_ATOMS: atom_id res chain seq x y z
N MET A 1 0.88 -20.49 -1.38
CA MET A 1 0.30 -21.72 -1.97
C MET A 1 0.96 -22.03 -3.30
N LYS A 2 1.29 -23.30 -3.56
CA LYS A 2 1.97 -23.74 -4.79
C LYS A 2 0.93 -24.16 -5.85
N PRO A 3 1.02 -23.67 -7.11
CA PRO A 3 0.14 -24.15 -8.19
C PRO A 3 0.48 -25.58 -8.59
N PHE A 4 -0.49 -26.27 -9.19
CA PHE A 4 -0.27 -27.59 -9.80
C PHE A 4 0.61 -27.48 -11.06
N GLY A 5 1.45 -28.51 -11.28
CA GLY A 5 2.40 -28.59 -12.39
C GLY A 5 1.77 -29.07 -13.72
N LYS A 6 2.50 -29.89 -14.48
CA LYS A 6 2.03 -30.41 -15.78
C LYS A 6 0.93 -31.48 -15.62
N SER A 7 0.17 -31.72 -16.69
CA SER A 7 -0.95 -32.67 -16.77
C SER A 7 -2.12 -32.31 -15.84
N LEU A 8 -2.70 -31.13 -16.07
CA LEU A 8 -3.79 -30.59 -15.25
C LEU A 8 -5.12 -31.26 -15.59
N THR A 9 -5.80 -31.79 -14.57
CA THR A 9 -7.24 -32.03 -14.66
C THR A 9 -7.99 -30.69 -14.70
N HIS A 10 -9.26 -30.70 -15.11
CA HIS A 10 -10.09 -29.51 -15.12
C HIS A 10 -10.15 -28.81 -13.74
N GLU A 11 -10.21 -29.59 -12.66
CA GLU A 11 -10.24 -29.08 -11.29
C GLU A 11 -8.92 -28.42 -10.88
N MET A 12 -7.78 -29.02 -11.24
CA MET A 12 -6.45 -28.45 -10.99
C MET A 12 -6.24 -27.14 -11.76
N ALA A 13 -6.72 -27.07 -13.01
CA ALA A 13 -6.67 -25.85 -13.80
C ALA A 13 -7.55 -24.73 -13.19
N ASN A 14 -8.77 -25.07 -12.74
CA ASN A 14 -9.65 -24.11 -12.07
C ASN A 14 -9.05 -23.59 -10.75
N PHE A 15 -8.43 -24.48 -9.97
CA PHE A 15 -7.69 -24.09 -8.77
C PHE A 15 -6.55 -23.12 -9.09
N ASN A 16 -5.70 -23.45 -10.08
CA ASN A 16 -4.60 -22.59 -10.49
C ASN A 16 -5.10 -21.21 -10.94
N LYS A 17 -6.23 -21.16 -11.67
CA LYS A 17 -6.87 -19.91 -12.08
C LYS A 17 -7.28 -19.07 -10.87
N LYS A 18 -8.00 -19.65 -9.91
CA LYS A 18 -8.42 -18.94 -8.68
C LYS A 18 -7.22 -18.45 -7.87
N LEU A 19 -6.20 -19.30 -7.72
CA LEU A 19 -4.95 -18.93 -7.03
C LEU A 19 -4.26 -17.75 -7.73
N SER A 20 -4.19 -17.75 -9.06
CA SER A 20 -3.61 -16.66 -9.85
C SER A 20 -4.40 -15.37 -9.67
N CYS A 21 -5.73 -15.41 -9.80
CA CYS A 21 -6.58 -14.24 -9.56
C CYS A 21 -6.38 -13.66 -8.16
N GLY A 22 -6.30 -14.50 -7.13
CA GLY A 22 -6.00 -14.05 -5.77
C GLY A 22 -4.63 -13.40 -5.64
N ARG A 23 -3.60 -13.96 -6.29
CA ARG A 23 -2.24 -13.38 -6.31
C ARG A 23 -2.21 -12.00 -6.95
N VAL A 24 -2.88 -11.82 -8.09
CA VAL A 24 -2.95 -10.52 -8.77
C VAL A 24 -3.52 -9.44 -7.85
N VAL A 25 -4.61 -9.74 -7.14
CA VAL A 25 -5.23 -8.79 -6.19
C VAL A 25 -4.26 -8.44 -5.05
N VAL A 26 -3.57 -9.44 -4.50
CA VAL A 26 -2.61 -9.25 -3.41
C VAL A 26 -1.38 -8.47 -3.87
N GLU A 27 -0.82 -8.81 -5.04
CA GLU A 27 0.33 -8.15 -5.64
C GLU A 27 0.01 -6.68 -5.96
N HIS A 28 -1.17 -6.40 -6.52
CA HIS A 28 -1.63 -5.02 -6.72
C HIS A 28 -1.76 -4.25 -5.40
N ALA A 29 -2.37 -4.85 -4.37
CA ALA A 29 -2.52 -4.18 -3.07
C ALA A 29 -1.16 -3.84 -2.43
N PHE A 30 -0.20 -4.78 -2.48
CA PHE A 30 1.15 -4.54 -1.98
C PHE A 30 1.97 -3.58 -2.86
N GLY A 31 1.75 -3.58 -4.18
CA GLY A 31 2.32 -2.58 -5.08
C GLY A 31 1.88 -1.18 -4.67
N GLN A 32 0.57 -0.96 -4.56
CA GLN A 32 0.00 0.32 -4.15
C GLN A 32 0.46 0.76 -2.76
N LEU A 33 0.54 -0.17 -1.80
CA LEU A 33 1.01 0.11 -0.45
C LEU A 33 2.47 0.59 -0.46
N LYS A 34 3.36 -0.11 -1.18
CA LYS A 34 4.78 0.24 -1.27
C LYS A 34 5.03 1.53 -2.04
N GLY A 35 4.31 1.77 -3.14
CA GLY A 35 4.41 3.02 -3.90
C GLY A 35 3.98 4.23 -3.06
N ARG A 36 2.86 4.12 -2.35
CA ARG A 36 2.36 5.20 -1.48
C ARG A 36 3.28 5.46 -0.28
N TRP A 37 3.87 4.41 0.30
CA TRP A 37 4.72 4.51 1.49
C TRP A 37 6.17 4.13 1.20
N ARG A 38 6.97 5.09 0.71
CA ARG A 38 8.39 4.89 0.36
C ARG A 38 9.27 4.32 1.48
N CYS A 39 8.86 4.45 2.75
CA CYS A 39 9.53 3.83 3.89
C CYS A 39 9.52 2.28 3.83
N LEU A 40 8.63 1.67 3.04
CA LEU A 40 8.58 0.22 2.82
C LEU A 40 9.48 -0.25 1.67
N LEU A 41 10.02 0.67 0.86
CA LEU A 41 10.87 0.37 -0.30
C LEU A 41 12.38 0.37 0.03
N LYS A 42 12.77 0.97 1.15
CA LYS A 42 14.18 1.06 1.58
C LYS A 42 14.44 0.12 2.75
N ALA A 43 15.72 -0.19 2.99
CA ALA A 43 16.13 -0.85 4.23
C ALA A 43 15.62 -0.01 5.41
N ASN A 44 14.93 -0.65 6.33
CA ASN A 44 14.35 0.04 7.47
C ASN A 44 15.40 0.13 8.58
N ASP A 45 15.97 1.32 8.76
CA ASP A 45 16.96 1.62 9.81
C ASP A 45 16.33 1.69 11.22
N SER A 46 15.02 1.46 11.33
CA SER A 46 14.33 1.36 12.61
C SER A 46 14.73 0.08 13.35
N GLN A 47 14.71 0.14 14.68
CA GLN A 47 14.85 -1.04 15.51
C GLN A 47 13.83 -2.11 15.09
N THR A 48 14.26 -3.37 14.97
CA THR A 48 13.46 -4.49 14.42
C THR A 48 12.09 -4.63 15.10
N GLY A 49 11.97 -4.23 16.37
CA GLY A 49 10.70 -4.19 17.10
C GLY A 49 9.65 -3.24 16.50
N ASN A 50 10.08 -2.12 15.91
CA ASN A 50 9.22 -1.08 15.38
C ASN A 50 8.74 -1.34 13.95
N VAL A 51 9.43 -2.22 13.21
CA VAL A 51 9.11 -2.55 11.82
C VAL A 51 7.67 -3.06 11.69
N LYS A 52 7.23 -3.92 12.63
CA LYS A 52 5.85 -4.43 12.63
C LYS A 52 4.83 -3.32 12.79
N THR A 53 5.06 -2.41 13.74
CA THR A 53 4.17 -1.27 14.00
C THR A 53 4.13 -0.32 12.81
N GLN A 54 5.26 -0.08 12.15
CA GLN A 54 5.33 0.75 10.94
C GLN A 54 4.55 0.14 9.78
N VAL A 55 4.71 -1.16 9.52
CA VAL A 55 3.96 -1.85 8.47
C VAL A 55 2.45 -1.79 8.77
N LEU A 56 2.05 -2.05 10.03
CA LEU A 56 0.64 -1.95 10.44
C LEU A 56 0.09 -0.52 10.26
N ALA A 57 0.85 0.49 10.66
CA ALA A 57 0.46 1.88 10.45
C ALA A 57 0.28 2.21 8.97
N CYS A 58 1.19 1.77 8.09
CA CYS A 58 1.07 1.95 6.64
C CYS A 58 -0.20 1.28 6.09
N CYS A 59 -0.55 0.07 6.55
CA CYS A 59 -1.78 -0.63 6.16
C CYS A 59 -3.03 0.14 6.61
N VAL A 60 -3.07 0.60 7.86
CA VAL A 60 -4.18 1.39 8.40
C VAL A 60 -4.34 2.67 7.58
N LEU A 61 -3.27 3.45 7.40
CA LEU A 61 -3.28 4.69 6.63
C LEU A 61 -3.69 4.45 5.16
N HIS A 62 -3.24 3.37 4.53
CA HIS A 62 -3.63 3.02 3.17
C HIS A 62 -5.13 2.76 3.04
N ASN A 63 -5.71 2.00 3.98
CA ASN A 63 -7.14 1.72 3.99
C ASN A 63 -7.95 3.00 4.18
N ILE A 64 -7.45 3.90 5.04
CA ILE A 64 -8.06 5.21 5.22
C ILE A 64 -8.01 5.99 3.90
N CYS A 65 -6.85 6.12 3.24
CA CYS A 65 -6.78 6.78 1.92
C CYS A 65 -7.78 6.20 0.91
N LYS A 66 -7.94 4.87 0.88
CA LYS A 66 -8.95 4.21 0.02
C LYS A 66 -10.39 4.61 0.37
N ASP A 67 -10.73 4.69 1.65
CA ASP A 67 -12.07 5.11 2.10
C ASP A 67 -12.38 6.57 1.70
N PHE A 68 -11.34 7.42 1.61
CA PHE A 68 -11.47 8.83 1.23
C PHE A 68 -11.37 9.09 -0.28
N THR A 69 -11.39 8.06 -1.12
CA THR A 69 -11.20 8.17 -2.58
C THR A 69 -9.93 8.93 -2.98
N ASP A 70 -8.90 8.92 -2.11
CA ASP A 70 -7.55 9.31 -2.49
C ASP A 70 -7.03 8.22 -3.43
N GLU A 71 -7.30 8.42 -4.73
CA GLU A 71 -6.94 7.49 -5.77
C GLU A 71 -5.42 7.31 -5.79
N PHE A 72 -4.99 6.06 -5.91
CA PHE A 72 -3.58 5.76 -6.11
C PHE A 72 -3.13 6.41 -7.42
N ILE A 73 -2.21 7.36 -7.34
CA ILE A 73 -1.63 8.01 -8.52
C ILE A 73 -0.48 7.14 -9.02
N ASP A 74 -0.56 6.71 -10.28
CA ASP A 74 0.45 5.86 -10.96
C ASP A 74 1.88 6.44 -10.88
N ARG A 75 2.00 7.75 -10.66
CA ARG A 75 3.26 8.46 -10.34
C ARG A 75 3.95 7.93 -9.08
N TRP A 76 3.30 7.19 -8.20
CA TRP A 76 3.96 6.61 -7.02
C TRP A 76 4.74 5.31 -7.32
N ASP A 77 4.61 4.76 -8.53
CA ASP A 77 5.32 3.56 -8.98
C ASP A 77 6.65 3.89 -9.69
N VAL A 78 7.14 5.15 -9.67
CA VAL A 78 8.46 5.43 -10.24
C VAL A 78 9.54 4.78 -9.36
N GLU A 79 10.20 3.77 -9.92
CA GLU A 79 11.46 3.27 -9.39
C GLU A 79 12.45 4.45 -9.33
N ASP A 80 12.82 4.82 -8.10
CA ASP A 80 13.66 5.96 -7.74
C ASP A 80 15.04 5.87 -8.43
N SER A 81 15.12 6.36 -9.66
CA SER A 81 16.35 6.60 -10.40
C SER A 81 16.45 8.08 -10.73
N THR A 82 16.55 8.97 -9.73
CA THR A 82 17.35 10.22 -9.84
C THR A 82 17.46 10.94 -8.50
N ASN A 83 18.70 11.27 -8.14
CA ASN A 83 19.06 12.33 -7.19
C ASN A 83 18.48 13.68 -7.64
N GLY A 84 17.92 14.48 -6.73
CA GLY A 84 17.51 15.85 -7.03
C GLY A 84 16.45 16.41 -6.07
N ASP A 85 16.93 17.07 -5.02
CA ASP A 85 16.43 18.33 -4.43
C ASP A 85 14.90 18.51 -4.29
N ASP A 86 14.35 18.14 -3.12
CA ASP A 86 12.95 18.46 -2.75
C ASP A 86 12.84 19.93 -2.28
N GLU A 87 12.42 20.83 -3.19
CA GLU A 87 11.83 22.12 -2.83
C GLU A 87 10.38 21.90 -2.34
N LEU A 88 10.18 21.97 -1.03
CA LEU A 88 8.87 21.85 -0.38
C LEU A 88 8.01 23.10 -0.63
N ALA A 89 7.21 23.07 -1.69
CA ALA A 89 6.15 24.06 -1.92
C ALA A 89 5.04 23.92 -0.86
N HIS A 90 4.90 24.93 -0.01
CA HIS A 90 3.88 25.03 1.03
C HIS A 90 2.49 25.25 0.39
N ASN A 91 1.63 24.22 0.37
CA ASN A 91 0.27 24.32 -0.17
C ASN A 91 -0.76 24.12 0.96
N ASP A 92 -1.44 25.20 1.33
CA ASP A 92 -2.35 25.32 2.49
C ASP A 92 -3.60 24.40 2.37
N SER A 93 -3.94 23.99 1.14
CA SER A 93 -5.01 23.01 0.86
C SER A 93 -4.76 21.65 1.51
N ASN A 94 -3.51 21.21 1.56
CA ASN A 94 -3.13 19.90 2.10
C ASN A 94 -3.29 19.85 3.62
N LEU A 95 -3.20 20.99 4.30
CA LEU A 95 -3.35 21.10 5.75
C LEU A 95 -4.81 20.88 6.18
N GLU A 96 -5.76 21.46 5.45
CA GLU A 96 -7.19 21.26 5.74
C GLU A 96 -7.66 19.84 5.42
N GLU A 97 -7.14 19.24 4.35
CA GLU A 97 -7.40 17.85 4.02
C GLU A 97 -6.83 16.90 5.09
N GLY A 98 -5.61 17.17 5.57
CA GLY A 98 -5.01 16.44 6.69
C GLY A 98 -5.80 16.57 7.99
N LYS A 99 -6.37 17.75 8.29
CA LYS A 99 -7.24 17.96 9.46
C LYS A 99 -8.55 17.18 9.37
N LYS A 100 -9.20 17.17 8.19
CA LYS A 100 -10.41 16.38 7.93
C LYS A 100 -10.15 14.89 8.13
N MET A 101 -9.05 14.41 7.56
CA MET A 101 -8.59 13.04 7.71
C MET A 101 -8.40 12.66 9.18
N ARG A 102 -7.64 13.47 9.93
CA ARG A 102 -7.38 13.25 11.36
C ARG A 102 -8.69 13.14 12.17
N ASN A 103 -9.63 14.05 11.95
CA ASN A 103 -10.86 14.09 12.73
C ASN A 103 -11.76 12.86 12.49
N TYR A 104 -11.84 12.37 11.26
CA TYR A 104 -12.57 11.14 10.96
C TYR A 104 -11.95 9.90 11.63
N LEU A 105 -10.63 9.84 11.72
CA LEU A 105 -9.95 8.73 12.41
C LEU A 105 -10.31 8.65 13.88
N LEU A 106 -10.44 9.82 14.52
CA LEU A 106 -10.92 9.89 15.90
C LEU A 106 -12.35 9.37 16.01
N GLU A 107 -13.21 9.70 15.06
CA GLU A 107 -14.62 9.27 15.07
C GLU A 107 -14.80 7.78 14.80
N LYS A 108 -14.04 7.21 13.86
CA LYS A 108 -14.26 5.82 13.39
C LYS A 108 -13.49 4.75 14.16
N PHE A 109 -12.36 5.09 14.78
CA PHE A 109 -11.45 4.09 15.36
C PHE A 109 -11.10 4.33 16.85
N CYS A 110 -11.53 5.45 17.46
CA CYS A 110 -11.25 5.76 18.87
C CYS A 110 -12.51 5.81 19.78
N MET A 111 -13.65 5.28 19.33
CA MET A 111 -14.81 4.94 20.17
C MET A 111 -15.01 3.43 20.18
#